data_AF-A0A4R0NQI3-F1
#
_entry.id   AF-A0A4R0NQI3-F1
#
_cell.length_a   1.000
_cell.length_b   1.000
_cell.length_c   1.000
_cell.angle_alpha   90.00
_cell.angle_beta   90.00
_cell.angle_gamma   90.00
#
_symmetry.space_group_name_H-M   'P 1'
#
loop_
_entity.id
_entity.type
_entity.pdbx_description
1 polymer ?
#
loop_
_entity_poly.entity_id
_entity_poly.type
_entity_poly.pdbx_seq_one_letter_code
_entity_poly.pdbx_strand_id
1 'polypeptide(L)'
;MKAFRLVQHWLIPFALISANAALIHLLYLLYFKGIHLHSLYIFLCLTGLMAGIVLKNKYLLLIGIAVYWIALITILSTGLR
;
A
#
# COMPACT_ATOMS: atom_id res chain seq x y z
N MET A 1 10.26 -24.79 8.09
CA MET A 1 10.79 -23.52 7.54
C MET A 1 10.61 -23.33 6.02
N LYS A 2 10.19 -24.33 5.23
CA LYS A 2 9.97 -24.16 3.77
C LYS A 2 8.71 -23.34 3.40
N ALA A 3 7.61 -23.50 4.16
CA ALA A 3 6.34 -22.79 3.91
C ALA A 3 6.46 -21.26 4.03
N PHE A 4 7.29 -20.77 4.95
CA PHE A 4 7.51 -19.32 5.16
C PHE A 4 8.18 -18.65 3.94
N ARG A 5 9.06 -19.39 3.27
CA ARG A 5 9.78 -18.96 2.06
C ARG A 5 8.85 -18.89 0.84
N LEU A 6 7.88 -19.81 0.76
CA LEU A 6 6.82 -19.82 -0.27
C LEU A 6 5.86 -18.64 -0.13
N VAL A 7 5.42 -18.33 1.10
CA VAL A 7 4.54 -17.17 1.33
C VAL A 7 5.25 -15.88 0.93
N GLN A 8 6.52 -15.68 1.30
CA GLN A 8 7.29 -14.50 0.84
C GLN A 8 7.44 -14.41 -0.68
N HIS A 9 7.54 -15.54 -1.39
CA HIS A 9 7.68 -15.55 -2.85
C HIS A 9 6.45 -15.00 -3.59
N TRP A 10 5.26 -15.15 -3.02
CA TRP A 10 4.03 -14.60 -3.59
C TRP A 10 3.65 -13.25 -2.98
N LEU A 11 3.88 -13.08 -1.68
CA LEU A 11 3.50 -11.88 -0.95
C LEU A 11 4.34 -10.65 -1.33
N ILE A 12 5.62 -10.84 -1.65
CA ILE A 12 6.51 -9.73 -2.06
C ILE A 12 6.07 -9.16 -3.42
N PRO A 13 5.84 -9.96 -4.48
CA PRO A 13 5.28 -9.44 -5.74
C PRO A 13 3.95 -8.69 -5.54
N PHE A 14 3.03 -9.25 -4.74
CA PHE A 14 1.75 -8.60 -4.44
C PHE A 14 1.93 -7.27 -3.71
N ALA A 15 2.84 -7.20 -2.75
CA ALA A 15 3.15 -5.97 -2.03
C ALA A 15 3.81 -4.94 -2.94
N LEU A 16 4.66 -5.36 -3.88
CA LEU A 16 5.26 -4.47 -4.90
C LEU A 16 4.20 -3.91 -5.86
N ILE A 17 3.26 -4.74 -6.33
CA ILE A 17 2.14 -4.29 -7.17
C ILE A 17 1.28 -3.29 -6.39
N SER A 18 0.94 -3.60 -5.14
CA SER A 18 0.16 -2.72 -4.27
C SER A 18 0.88 -1.40 -4.00
N ALA A 19 2.20 -1.43 -3.77
CA ALA A 19 3.01 -0.24 -3.57
C ALA A 19 3.10 0.63 -4.84
N ASN A 20 3.26 0.02 -6.02
CA ASN A 20 3.23 0.76 -7.29
C ASN A 20 1.88 1.43 -7.52
N ALA A 21 0.77 0.71 -7.28
CA ALA A 21 -0.57 1.28 -7.39
C ALA A 21 -0.76 2.44 -6.40
N ALA A 22 -0.32 2.27 -5.16
CA ALA A 22 -0.37 3.30 -4.13
C ALA A 22 0.48 4.53 -4.51
N LEU A 23 1.64 4.33 -5.15
CA LEU A 23 2.50 5.43 -5.61
C LEU A 23 1.82 6.24 -6.72
N ILE A 24 1.23 5.57 -7.71
CA ILE A 24 0.48 6.22 -8.78
C ILE A 24 -0.69 7.00 -8.20
N HIS A 25 -1.42 6.41 -7.26
CA HIS A 25 -2.53 7.07 -6.57
C HIS A 25 -2.08 8.31 -5.80
N LEU A 26 -0.95 8.22 -5.09
CA LEU A 26 -0.36 9.33 -4.36
C LEU A 26 0.00 10.47 -5.31
N LEU A 27 0.67 10.18 -6.42
CA LEU A 27 1.04 11.16 -7.44
C LEU A 27 -0.21 11.82 -8.06
N TYR A 28 -1.25 11.03 -8.35
CA TYR A 28 -2.52 11.55 -8.87
C TYR A 28 -3.18 12.52 -7.88
N LEU A 29 -3.29 12.13 -6.60
CA LEU A 29 -3.84 12.98 -5.55
C LEU A 29 -3.05 14.27 -5.36
N LEU A 30 -1.71 14.18 -5.34
CA LEU A 30 -0.84 15.35 -5.23
C LEU A 30 -0.97 16.29 -6.42
N TYR A 31 -1.06 15.75 -7.64
CA TYR A 31 -1.15 16.55 -8.85
C TYR A 31 -2.51 17.27 -8.99
N PHE A 32 -3.62 16.56 -8.72
CA PHE A 32 -4.96 17.10 -8.95
C PHE A 32 -5.61 17.76 -7.73
N LYS A 33 -5.32 17.28 -6.52
CA LYS A 33 -5.96 17.75 -5.28
C LYS A 33 -4.99 18.36 -4.26
N GLY A 34 -3.69 18.37 -4.57
CA GLY A 34 -2.66 18.86 -3.66
C GLY A 34 -2.50 17.98 -2.42
N ILE A 35 -1.93 18.55 -1.35
CA ILE A 35 -1.70 17.82 -0.09
C ILE A 35 -3.01 17.75 0.69
N HIS A 36 -3.59 16.56 0.73
CA HIS A 36 -4.82 16.25 1.47
C HIS A 36 -4.59 15.13 2.49
N LEU A 37 -5.45 15.01 3.51
CA LEU A 37 -5.36 13.93 4.51
C LEU A 37 -5.26 12.53 3.86
N HIS A 38 -5.97 12.28 2.76
CA HIS A 38 -5.86 11.03 2.00
C HIS A 38 -4.48 10.78 1.39
N SER A 39 -3.81 11.82 0.89
CA SER A 39 -2.43 11.69 0.39
C SER A 39 -1.45 11.28 1.50
N LEU A 40 -1.64 11.78 2.73
CA LEU A 40 -0.84 11.37 3.89
C LEU A 40 -1.07 9.91 4.28
N TYR A 41 -2.32 9.44 4.24
CA TYR A 41 -2.64 8.03 4.52
C TYR A 41 -2.02 7.08 3.49
N ILE A 42 -2.09 7.42 2.20
CA ILE A 42 -1.48 6.62 1.14
C ILE A 42 0.04 6.62 1.28
N PHE A 43 0.65 7.76 1.62
CA PHE A 43 2.08 7.85 1.87
C PHE A 43 2.53 6.97 3.06
N LEU A 44 1.81 7.04 4.19
CA LEU A 44 2.06 6.17 5.35
C LEU A 44 1.94 4.69 4.98
N CYS A 45 0.92 4.32 4.19
CA CYS A 45 0.75 2.97 3.69
C CYS A 45 1.93 2.52 2.81
N LEU A 46 2.41 3.39 1.93
CA LEU A 46 3.53 3.13 1.03
C LEU A 46 4.84 2.87 1.79
N THR A 47 5.12 3.71 2.79
CA THR A 47 6.30 3.54 3.66
C THR A 47 6.22 2.24 4.47
N GLY A 48 5.02 1.88 4.96
CA GLY A 48 4.78 0.61 5.65
C GLY A 48 4.98 -0.62 4.76
N LEU A 49 4.50 -0.57 3.53
CA LEU A 49 4.72 -1.63 2.52
C LEU A 49 6.21 -1.77 2.20
N MET A 50 6.92 -0.66 1.97
CA MET A 50 8.36 -0.68 1.71
C MET A 50 9.18 -1.21 2.90
N ALA A 51 8.85 -0.76 4.12
CA ALA A 51 9.46 -1.29 5.34
C ALA A 51 9.20 -2.79 5.50
N GLY A 52 7.98 -3.25 5.19
CA GLY A 52 7.61 -4.66 5.19
C GLY A 52 8.41 -5.50 4.18
N ILE A 53 8.67 -4.95 2.98
CA ILE A 53 9.50 -5.60 1.95
C ILE A 53 10.95 -5.70 2.42
N VAL A 54 11.54 -4.59 2.89
CA VAL A 54 12.94 -4.52 3.34
C VAL A 54 13.18 -5.45 4.52
N LEU A 55 12.31 -5.42 5.53
CA LEU A 55 12.40 -6.28 6.72
C LEU A 55 11.93 -7.71 6.45
N LYS A 56 11.44 -8.01 5.23
CA LYS A 56 10.87 -9.29 4.82
C LYS A 56 9.81 -9.81 5.81
N ASN A 57 9.11 -8.90 6.48
CA ASN A 57 8.17 -9.25 7.55
C ASN A 57 6.76 -9.41 6.98
N LYS A 58 6.27 -10.66 6.99
CA LYS A 58 4.95 -11.03 6.46
C LYS A 58 3.79 -10.24 7.08
N TYR A 59 3.90 -9.89 8.37
CA TYR A 59 2.82 -9.20 9.08
C TYR A 59 2.73 -7.74 8.64
N LEU A 60 3.89 -7.07 8.50
CA LEU A 60 3.96 -5.71 7.95
C LEU A 60 3.45 -5.65 6.51
N LEU A 61 3.77 -6.65 5.68
CA LEU A 61 3.27 -6.74 4.31
C LEU A 61 1.74 -6.90 4.27
N LEU A 62 1.19 -7.82 5.07
CA LEU A 62 -0.27 -8.03 5.15
C LEU A 62 -1.01 -6.80 5.67
N ILE A 63 -0.50 -6.17 6.73
CA ILE A 63 -1.08 -4.94 7.28
C ILE A 63 -1.01 -3.82 6.25
N GLY A 64 0.13 -3.63 5.58
CA GLY A 64 0.28 -2.62 4.54
C GLY A 64 -0.71 -2.81 3.39
N ILE A 65 -0.88 -4.05 2.91
CA ILE A 65 -1.85 -4.37 1.86
C ILE A 65 -3.29 -4.10 2.35
N ALA A 66 -3.64 -4.58 3.55
CA ALA A 66 -4.98 -4.38 4.10
C ALA A 66 -5.32 -2.89 4.27
N VAL A 67 -4.38 -2.10 4.81
CA VAL A 67 -4.54 -0.64 4.96
C VAL A 67 -4.69 0.03 3.60
N TYR A 68 -3.95 -0.40 2.57
CA TYR A 68 -4.10 0.14 1.22
C TYR A 68 -5.51 -0.11 0.66
N TRP A 69 -6.02 -1.33 0.81
CA TRP A 69 -7.36 -1.68 0.35
C TRP A 69 -8.45 -0.89 1.07
N ILE A 70 -8.30 -0.67 2.38
CA ILE A 70 -9.23 0.17 3.16
C ILE A 70 -9.16 1.64 2.71
N ALA A 71 -7.95 2.16 2.45
CA ALA A 71 -7.76 3.51 1.91
C ALA A 71 -8.42 3.64 0.52
N LEU A 72 -8.33 2.60 -0.30
CA LEU A 72 -8.93 2.59 -1.64
C LEU A 72 -10.46 2.54 -1.59
N ILE A 73 -11.03 1.72 -0.70
CA ILE A 73 -12.48 1.67 -0.45
C ILE A 73 -12.99 3.00 0.07
N THR A 74 -12.28 3.65 0.99
CA THR A 74 -12.68 4.95 1.55
C THR A 74 -12.61 6.07 0.52
N ILE A 75 -11.60 6.09 -0.34
CA ILE A 75 -11.48 7.03 -1.47
C ILE A 75 -12.62 6.80 -2.48
N LEU A 76 -12.95 5.54 -2.76
CA LEU A 76 -14.03 5.19 -3.67
C LEU A 76 -15.42 5.56 -3.09
N SER A 77 -15.64 5.28 -1.81
CA SER A 77 -16.92 5.53 -1.13
C SER A 77 -17.18 7.00 -0.83
N THR A 78 -16.13 7.80 -0.62
CA THR A 78 -16.25 9.26 -0.50
C THR A 78 -16.55 9.94 -1.83
N GLY A 79 -16.67 9.18 -2.93
CA GLY A 79 -17.15 9.70 -4.20
C GLY A 79 -16.28 10.85 -4.68
N LEU A 80 -14.97 10.62 -4.78
CA LEU A 80 -14.04 11.53 -5.46
C LEU A 80 -14.42 11.67 -6.95
N ARG A 81 -15.47 12.47 -7.22
CA ARG A 81 -15.55 13.34 -8.40
C ARG A 81 -14.61 14.53 -8.21
#